data_AF-A0A1X7UCY9-F1
#
_entry.id   AF-A0A1X7UCY9-F1
#
_cell.length_a   1.000
_cell.length_b   1.000
_cell.length_c   1.000
_cell.angle_alpha   90.00
_cell.angle_beta   90.00
_cell.angle_gamma   90.00
#
_symmetry.space_group_name_H-M   'P 1'
#
loop_
_entity.id
_entity.type
_entity.pdbx_description
1 polymer ?
#
loop_
_entity_poly.entity_id
_entity_poly.type
_entity_poly.pdbx_seq_one_letter_code
_entity_poly.pdbx_strand_id
1 'polypeptide(L)'
;MSLYRYFKPDIYPAVKSCENNTDFKSVSVLPSPSGPMSLQMPSFHIDAANNLVQDEVQDKMSLRSKRGPYKFHSSKNKARIANYAVLHGTPAALKQFKKEFPSIK
;
A
#
# COMPACT_ATOMS: atom_id res chain seq x y z
N MET A 1 3.46 39.46 -4.07
CA MET A 1 4.37 38.34 -3.75
C MET A 1 3.56 37.20 -3.15
N SER A 2 3.33 36.12 -3.89
CA SER A 2 2.77 34.88 -3.34
C SER A 2 3.82 33.77 -3.47
N LEU A 3 4.27 33.28 -2.31
CA LEU A 3 5.17 32.14 -2.17
C LEU A 3 4.37 30.85 -2.34
N TYR A 4 3.95 30.54 -3.58
CA TYR A 4 3.51 29.19 -3.88
C TYR A 4 4.74 28.30 -4.01
N ARG A 5 5.10 27.65 -2.89
CA ARG A 5 6.11 26.60 -2.86
C ARG A 5 5.66 25.47 -3.79
N TYR A 6 6.49 25.22 -4.78
CA TYR A 6 6.45 24.07 -5.68
C TYR A 6 6.16 22.77 -4.91
N PHE A 7 4.94 22.25 -5.02
CA PHE A 7 4.69 20.82 -4.84
C PHE A 7 4.73 20.22 -6.24
N LYS A 8 5.92 19.79 -6.68
CA LYS A 8 6.03 18.86 -7.80
C LYS A 8 5.69 17.48 -7.24
N PRO A 9 4.58 16.83 -7.63
CA PRO A 9 4.47 15.40 -7.36
C PRO A 9 5.62 14.75 -8.14
N ASP A 10 6.43 13.95 -7.47
CA ASP A 10 7.38 13.07 -8.15
C ASP A 10 6.53 12.14 -9.04
N ILE A 11 6.44 12.49 -10.32
CA ILE A 11 5.95 11.61 -11.38
C ILE A 11 7.05 10.56 -11.51
N TYR A 12 6.98 9.51 -10.70
CA TYR A 12 7.75 8.31 -10.95
C TYR A 12 7.42 7.86 -12.38
N PRO A 13 8.41 7.71 -13.28
CA PRO A 13 8.13 7.18 -14.59
C PRO A 13 7.53 5.78 -14.42
N ALA A 14 6.35 5.60 -15.01
CA ALA A 14 5.73 4.30 -15.16
C ALA A 14 6.79 3.34 -15.69
N VAL A 15 7.18 2.37 -14.86
CA VAL A 15 7.98 1.23 -15.28
C VAL A 15 7.19 0.59 -16.40
N LYS A 16 7.74 0.66 -17.63
CA LYS A 16 7.21 -0.05 -18.79
C LYS A 16 7.12 -1.52 -18.40
N SER A 17 5.91 -2.01 -18.12
CA SER A 17 5.66 -3.43 -18.03
C SER A 17 5.79 -3.99 -19.44
N CYS A 18 6.93 -4.61 -19.70
CA CYS A 18 7.11 -5.48 -20.84
C CYS A 18 6.12 -6.64 -20.68
N GLU A 19 5.09 -6.66 -21.51
CA GLU A 19 4.35 -7.89 -21.80
C GLU A 19 5.34 -8.90 -22.36
N ASN A 20 5.42 -10.08 -21.70
CA ASN A 20 5.34 -11.41 -22.30
C ASN A 20 6.08 -12.47 -21.46
N ASN A 21 5.41 -13.62 -21.33
CA ASN A 21 5.94 -14.96 -21.02
C ASN A 21 5.97 -15.41 -19.55
N THR A 22 4.89 -16.13 -19.21
CA THR A 22 4.87 -17.42 -18.48
C THR A 22 6.18 -17.84 -17.80
N ASP A 23 6.32 -17.47 -16.53
CA ASP A 23 6.86 -18.29 -15.43
C ASP A 23 7.09 -17.35 -14.24
N PHE A 24 6.06 -17.13 -13.44
CA PHE A 24 6.24 -16.54 -12.12
C PHE A 24 6.90 -17.59 -11.21
N LYS A 25 8.17 -17.91 -11.45
CA LYS A 25 9.05 -18.41 -10.40
C LYS A 25 9.01 -17.33 -9.33
N SER A 26 8.42 -17.64 -8.18
CA SER A 26 8.46 -16.77 -7.01
C SER A 26 9.92 -16.44 -6.73
N VAL A 27 10.36 -15.25 -7.14
CA VAL A 27 11.72 -14.80 -6.86
C VAL A 27 11.76 -14.65 -5.34
N SER A 28 12.45 -15.56 -4.67
CA SER A 28 12.67 -15.45 -3.23
C SER A 28 13.42 -14.15 -2.99
N VAL A 29 12.88 -13.30 -2.12
CA VAL A 29 13.52 -12.02 -1.73
C VAL A 29 14.87 -12.28 -1.04
N LEU A 30 15.04 -13.46 -0.46
CA LEU A 30 16.24 -13.89 0.25
C LEU A 30 17.30 -14.45 -0.70
N PRO A 31 18.59 -14.19 -0.42
CA PRO A 31 19.70 -14.71 -1.21
C PRO A 31 19.74 -16.23 -1.17
N SER A 32 20.12 -16.85 -2.29
CA SER A 32 20.27 -18.31 -2.34
C SER A 32 21.57 -18.75 -1.65
N PRO A 33 21.54 -19.83 -0.87
CA PRO A 33 22.72 -20.34 -0.15
C PRO A 33 23.79 -20.93 -1.08
N SER A 34 23.44 -21.23 -2.33
CA SER A 34 24.35 -21.72 -3.37
C SER A 34 24.68 -20.65 -4.43
N GLY A 35 24.32 -19.39 -4.17
CA GLY A 35 24.55 -18.27 -5.08
C GLY A 35 26.00 -17.75 -5.04
N PRO A 36 26.31 -16.64 -5.73
CA PRO A 36 27.66 -16.07 -5.76
C PRO A 36 28.19 -15.69 -4.37
N MET A 37 27.31 -15.42 -3.41
CA MET A 37 27.66 -15.11 -2.02
C MET A 37 28.25 -16.31 -1.26
N SER A 38 27.94 -17.54 -1.69
CA SER A 38 28.49 -18.77 -1.10
C SER A 38 30.00 -18.92 -1.33
N LEU A 39 30.55 -18.17 -2.28
CA LEU A 39 31.99 -18.09 -2.54
C LEU A 39 32.73 -17.31 -1.44
N GLN A 40 32.02 -16.40 -0.77
CA GLN A 40 32.59 -15.52 0.27
C GLN A 40 32.27 -16.02 1.68
N MET A 41 31.13 -16.69 1.86
CA MET A 41 30.70 -17.22 3.16
C MET A 41 30.10 -18.63 3.01
N PRO A 42 30.29 -19.52 4.00
CA PRO A 42 29.65 -20.83 4.01
C PRO A 42 28.13 -20.73 3.88
N SER A 43 27.55 -21.60 3.06
CA SER A 43 26.09 -21.67 2.82
C SER A 43 25.26 -21.77 4.10
N PHE A 44 25.78 -22.49 5.11
CA PHE A 44 25.15 -22.63 6.42
C PHE A 44 24.83 -21.29 7.10
N HIS A 45 25.70 -20.29 6.98
CA HIS A 45 25.45 -18.97 7.56
C HIS A 45 24.35 -18.22 6.82
N ILE A 46 24.27 -18.40 5.50
CA ILE A 46 23.24 -17.80 4.64
C ILE A 46 21.87 -18.38 5.03
N ASP A 47 21.79 -19.71 5.17
CA ASP A 47 20.56 -20.39 5.57
C ASP A 47 20.10 -20.00 6.98
N ALA A 48 21.02 -19.97 7.94
CA ALA A 48 20.70 -19.55 9.30
C ALA A 48 20.16 -18.10 9.35
N ALA A 49 20.77 -17.18 8.62
CA ALA A 49 20.30 -15.80 8.53
C ALA A 49 18.93 -15.69 7.82
N ASN A 50 18.74 -16.44 6.75
CA ASN A 50 17.48 -16.48 6.01
C ASN A 50 16.31 -16.96 6.89
N ASN A 51 16.54 -17.99 7.70
CA ASN A 51 15.51 -18.53 8.61
C ASN A 51 15.07 -17.48 9.64
N LEU A 52 16.01 -16.78 10.27
CA LEU A 52 15.70 -15.73 11.25
C LEU A 52 14.88 -14.59 10.63
N VAL A 53 15.19 -14.19 9.40
CA VAL A 53 14.43 -13.15 8.69
C VAL A 53 13.03 -13.64 8.31
N GLN A 54 12.88 -14.90 7.91
CA GLN A 54 11.56 -15.48 7.62
C GLN A 54 10.67 -15.49 8.86
N ASP A 55 11.19 -15.92 10.00
CA ASP A 55 10.45 -15.96 11.26
C ASP A 55 9.97 -14.57 11.67
N GLU A 56 10.84 -13.55 11.61
CA GLU A 56 10.45 -12.17 11.91
C GLU A 56 9.38 -11.61 10.97
N VAL A 57 9.46 -11.93 9.68
CA VAL A 57 8.48 -11.47 8.69
C VAL A 57 7.14 -12.16 8.92
N GLN A 58 7.15 -13.47 9.20
CA GLN A 58 5.96 -14.25 9.51
C GLN A 58 5.22 -13.67 10.72
N ASP A 59 5.95 -13.36 11.79
CA ASP A 59 5.40 -12.77 13.02
C ASP A 59 4.81 -11.38 12.76
N LYS A 60 5.51 -10.53 12.00
CA LYS A 60 5.03 -9.18 11.65
C LYS A 60 3.82 -9.21 10.70
N MET A 61 3.72 -10.23 9.83
CA MET A 61 2.58 -10.38 8.92
C MET A 61 1.29 -10.76 9.66
N SER A 62 1.37 -11.56 10.72
CA SER A 62 0.20 -11.97 11.52
C SER A 62 -0.52 -10.77 12.18
N LEU A 63 0.22 -9.72 12.53
CA LEU A 63 -0.28 -8.52 13.19
C LEU A 63 -0.82 -7.45 12.23
N ARG A 64 -0.58 -7.59 10.91
CA ARG A 64 -0.97 -6.58 9.94
C ARG A 64 -2.44 -6.78 9.54
N SER A 65 -3.34 -6.11 10.27
CA SER A 65 -4.75 -6.00 9.87
C SER A 65 -4.84 -5.48 8.43
N LYS A 66 -5.39 -6.29 7.53
CA LYS A 66 -5.65 -5.86 6.15
C LYS A 66 -6.60 -4.67 6.20
N ARG A 67 -6.24 -3.56 5.55
CA ARG A 67 -7.18 -2.44 5.36
C ARG A 67 -8.44 -2.98 4.70
N GLY A 68 -9.60 -2.63 5.26
CA GLY A 68 -10.88 -2.98 4.65
C GLY A 68 -11.00 -2.40 3.22
N PRO A 69 -11.89 -2.95 2.39
CA PRO A 69 -12.08 -2.47 1.03
C PRO A 69 -12.48 -0.99 1.03
N TYR A 70 -11.85 -0.19 0.15
CA TYR A 70 -12.26 1.19 -0.07
C TYR A 70 -13.65 1.21 -0.73
N LYS A 71 -14.59 1.96 -0.13
CA LYS A 71 -15.89 2.20 -0.74
C LYS A 71 -15.80 3.40 -1.67
N PHE A 72 -16.03 3.14 -2.95
CA PHE A 72 -16.09 4.18 -3.96
C PHE A 72 -17.48 4.83 -3.96
N HIS A 73 -17.52 6.15 -3.73
CA HIS A 73 -18.72 6.95 -3.91
C HIS A 73 -18.71 7.58 -5.31
N SER A 74 -19.86 7.57 -5.99
CA SER A 74 -20.04 8.30 -7.26
C SER A 74 -19.72 9.79 -7.08
N SER A 75 -19.22 10.44 -8.14
CA SER A 75 -18.91 11.87 -8.17
C SER A 75 -20.09 12.73 -7.71
N LYS A 76 -21.32 12.36 -8.10
CA LYS A 76 -22.56 13.03 -7.70
C LYS A 76 -22.78 13.00 -6.18
N ASN A 77 -22.51 11.85 -5.56
CA ASN A 77 -22.69 11.68 -4.12
C ASN A 77 -21.63 12.45 -3.33
N LYS A 78 -20.38 12.45 -3.82
CA LYS A 78 -19.30 13.26 -3.23
C LYS A 78 -19.66 14.75 -3.25
N ALA A 79 -20.14 15.26 -4.38
CA ALA A 79 -20.54 16.66 -4.51
C ALA A 79 -21.70 17.02 -3.56
N ARG A 80 -22.72 16.14 -3.45
CA ARG A 80 -23.84 16.33 -2.53
C ARG A 80 -23.40 16.41 -1.06
N ILE A 81 -22.50 15.51 -0.63
CA ILE A 81 -21.96 15.50 0.73
C ILE A 81 -21.12 16.75 0.99
N ALA A 82 -20.25 17.12 0.04
CA ALA A 82 -19.38 18.28 0.15
C ALA A 82 -20.18 19.58 0.26
N ASN A 83 -21.17 19.78 -0.62
CA ASN A 83 -22.02 20.97 -0.59
C ASN A 83 -22.76 21.11 0.74
N TYR A 84 -23.30 20.01 1.27
CA TYR A 84 -23.99 20.02 2.55
C TYR A 84 -23.04 20.30 3.73
N ALA A 85 -21.82 19.75 3.70
CA ALA A 85 -20.81 19.99 4.72
C ALA A 85 -20.33 21.45 4.73
N VAL A 86 -20.25 22.10 3.57
CA VAL A 86 -19.92 23.52 3.46
C VAL A 86 -21.01 24.39 4.10
N LEU A 87 -22.28 24.04 3.90
CA LEU A 87 -23.42 24.84 4.40
C LEU A 87 -23.72 24.63 5.90
N HIS A 88 -23.60 23.39 6.38
CA HIS A 88 -24.07 23.01 7.73
C HIS A 88 -22.95 22.49 8.64
N GLY A 89 -21.73 22.43 8.14
CA GLY A 89 -20.59 21.86 8.83
C GLY A 89 -20.48 20.34 8.67
N THR A 90 -19.26 19.84 8.84
CA THR A 90 -18.94 18.41 8.76
C THR A 90 -19.72 17.55 9.76
N PRO A 91 -19.94 17.89 11.05
CA PRO A 91 -20.63 17.00 11.98
C PRO A 91 -22.12 16.82 11.62
N ALA A 92 -22.77 17.87 11.08
CA ALA A 92 -24.14 17.79 10.60
C ALA A 92 -24.24 16.90 9.34
N ALA A 93 -23.29 17.03 8.42
CA ALA A 93 -23.20 16.18 7.24
C ALA A 93 -23.05 14.70 7.60
N LEU A 94 -22.16 14.37 8.56
CA LEU A 94 -22.00 13.01 9.05
C LEU A 94 -23.31 12.45 9.59
N LYS A 95 -24.06 13.21 10.40
CA LYS A 95 -25.35 12.78 10.95
C LYS A 95 -26.40 12.55 9.87
N GLN A 96 -26.51 13.47 8.91
CA GLN A 96 -27.49 13.40 7.82
C GLN A 96 -27.24 12.20 6.91
N PHE A 97 -25.98 11.97 6.55
CA PHE A 97 -25.59 10.96 5.56
C PHE A 97 -25.20 9.60 6.15
N LYS A 98 -25.17 9.43 7.47
CA LYS A 98 -24.86 8.15 8.12
C LYS A 98 -25.78 7.00 7.69
N LYS A 99 -27.07 7.29 7.46
CA LYS A 99 -28.05 6.29 7.01
C LYS A 99 -27.83 5.90 5.54
N GLU A 100 -27.57 6.86 4.67
CA GLU A 100 -27.35 6.65 3.23
C GLU A 100 -25.95 6.04 2.96
N PHE A 101 -24.95 6.40 3.76
CA PHE A 101 -23.56 5.98 3.61
C PHE A 101 -22.97 5.60 4.98
N PRO A 102 -23.18 4.35 5.44
CA PRO A 102 -22.76 3.91 6.78
C PRO A 102 -21.23 3.88 6.98
N SER A 103 -20.45 4.06 5.92
CA SER A 103 -18.99 4.11 5.94
C SER A 103 -18.40 5.52 5.94
N ILE A 104 -19.23 6.56 5.91
CA ILE A 104 -18.76 7.94 6.07
C ILE A 104 -18.27 8.12 7.51
N LYS A 105 -17.00 8.53 7.65
CA LYS A 105 -16.31 8.75 8.93
C LYS A 105 -15.72 10.14 8.95
#